data_AF-A0A7Y6XQ27-F1
#
_entry.id   AF-A0A7Y6XQ27-F1
#
_cell.length_a   1.000
_cell.length_b   1.000
_cell.length_c   1.000
_cell.angle_alpha   90.00
_cell.angle_beta   90.00
_cell.angle_gamma   90.00
#
_symmetry.space_group_name_H-M   'P 1'
#
loop_
_entity.id
_entity.type
_entity.pdbx_description
1 polymer ?
#
loop_
_entity_poly.entity_id
_entity_poly.type
_entity_poly.pdbx_seq_one_letter_code
_entity_poly.pdbx_strand_id
1 'polypeptide(L)'
;PDMGAGILYRKGNFFGGFSTNHLIQPEFDFGQDQIANQLIRHYYLTAGYDYALSPEVTITPTLLLKTVGFDSYSWDLSVVGRYNDQLWAGLSYRQSESASIMVGYSILKDRSLALAYALDVVLADRDSKEPTSQEIMLIYKFPSRDKGINLGRNIIRTPRYRY
;
A
#
# COMPACT_ATOMS: atom_id res chain seq x y z
N PRO A 1 -19.66 -5.62 15.85
CA PRO A 1 -18.52 -6.39 15.29
C PRO A 1 -18.34 -5.98 13.83
N ASP A 2 -17.10 -5.87 13.36
CA ASP A 2 -16.81 -5.39 12.01
C ASP A 2 -15.94 -6.40 11.24
N MET A 3 -16.13 -6.48 9.93
CA MET A 3 -15.39 -7.41 9.08
C MET A 3 -14.99 -6.75 7.76
N GLY A 4 -13.75 -7.00 7.34
CA GLY A 4 -13.22 -6.67 6.04
C GLY A 4 -12.71 -7.93 5.33
N ALA A 5 -12.72 -7.91 4.00
CA ALA A 5 -12.21 -8.99 3.17
C ALA A 5 -11.55 -8.43 1.91
N GLY A 6 -10.57 -9.14 1.35
CA GLY A 6 -9.90 -8.72 0.14
C GLY A 6 -9.16 -9.83 -0.57
N ILE A 7 -8.96 -9.62 -1.87
CA ILE A 7 -8.18 -10.49 -2.74
C ILE A 7 -7.09 -9.67 -3.43
N LEU A 8 -5.90 -10.23 -3.53
CA LEU A 8 -4.78 -9.64 -4.26
C LEU A 8 -4.26 -10.68 -5.24
N TYR A 9 -4.22 -10.32 -6.52
CA TYR A 9 -3.65 -11.11 -7.58
C TYR A 9 -2.33 -10.49 -8.05
N ARG A 10 -1.30 -11.32 -8.20
CA ARG A 10 0.00 -10.90 -8.71
C ARG A 10 0.44 -11.81 -9.85
N LYS A 11 0.83 -11.22 -10.97
CA LYS A 11 1.36 -11.92 -12.15
C LYS A 11 2.63 -11.23 -12.61
N GLY A 12 3.78 -11.83 -12.28
CA GLY A 12 5.07 -11.20 -12.49
C GLY A 12 5.13 -9.86 -11.78
N ASN A 13 5.36 -8.80 -12.55
CA ASN A 13 5.52 -7.43 -12.04
C ASN A 13 4.19 -6.70 -11.85
N PHE A 14 3.11 -7.19 -12.43
CA PHE A 14 1.79 -6.60 -12.26
C PHE A 14 1.11 -7.15 -11.01
N PHE A 15 0.42 -6.28 -10.27
CA PHE A 15 -0.51 -6.68 -9.22
C PHE A 15 -1.79 -5.88 -9.29
N GLY A 16 -2.88 -6.50 -8.88
CA GLY A 16 -4.18 -5.86 -8.73
C GLY A 16 -4.98 -6.57 -7.66
N GLY A 17 -5.84 -5.83 -6.99
CA GLY A 17 -6.60 -6.37 -5.87
C GLY A 17 -7.90 -5.62 -5.67
N PHE A 18 -8.84 -6.32 -5.03
CA PHE A 18 -10.11 -5.75 -4.63
C PHE A 18 -10.32 -6.07 -3.16
N SER A 19 -10.70 -5.09 -2.36
CA SER A 19 -11.04 -5.30 -0.96
C SER A 19 -12.24 -4.47 -0.54
N THR A 20 -12.83 -4.85 0.58
CA THR A 20 -13.95 -4.15 1.18
C THR A 20 -13.82 -4.18 2.70
N ASN A 21 -14.20 -3.08 3.33
CA ASN A 21 -14.37 -2.96 4.77
C ASN A 21 -15.86 -2.78 5.08
N HIS A 22 -16.23 -3.05 6.33
CA HIS A 22 -17.59 -2.87 6.82
C HIS A 22 -18.64 -3.78 6.16
N LEU A 23 -18.29 -5.03 5.83
CA LEU A 23 -19.22 -5.98 5.18
C LEU A 23 -20.54 -6.14 5.94
N ILE A 24 -20.47 -6.12 7.28
CA ILE A 24 -21.62 -6.35 8.17
C ILE A 24 -22.38 -5.04 8.47
N GLN A 25 -21.79 -3.88 8.14
CA GLN A 25 -22.35 -2.54 8.43
C GLN A 25 -22.88 -2.42 9.87
N PRO A 26 -22.00 -2.57 10.88
CA PRO A 26 -22.43 -2.48 12.25
C PRO A 26 -23.03 -1.10 12.53
N GLU A 27 -24.16 -1.10 13.25
CA GLU A 27 -24.75 0.10 13.83
C GLU A 27 -24.17 0.33 15.22
N PHE A 28 -23.82 1.58 15.52
CA PHE A 28 -23.42 2.00 16.84
C PHE A 28 -24.50 2.89 17.42
N ASP A 29 -25.02 2.50 18.58
CA ASP A 29 -25.89 3.32 19.40
C ASP A 29 -25.06 4.04 20.46
N PHE A 30 -25.05 5.37 20.38
CA PHE A 30 -24.34 6.26 21.31
C PHE A 30 -25.27 6.88 22.36
N GLY A 31 -26.49 6.35 22.55
CA GLY A 31 -27.44 6.82 23.57
C GLY A 31 -28.23 8.07 23.17
N GLN A 32 -28.27 8.39 21.88
CA GLN A 32 -29.22 9.34 21.29
C GLN A 32 -30.06 8.58 20.25
N ASP A 33 -31.31 8.29 20.59
CA ASP A 33 -32.29 7.45 19.86
C ASP A 33 -32.61 7.89 18.41
N GLN A 34 -31.86 8.82 17.80
CA GLN A 34 -32.21 9.44 16.51
C GLN A 34 -31.11 9.48 15.45
N ILE A 35 -29.88 9.00 15.72
CA ILE A 35 -28.84 8.96 14.68
C ILE A 35 -28.23 7.55 14.61
N ALA A 36 -28.75 6.73 13.71
CA ALA A 36 -28.09 5.49 13.30
C ALA A 36 -26.77 5.85 12.62
N ASN A 37 -25.65 5.74 13.35
CA ASN A 37 -24.31 5.98 12.81
C ASN A 37 -23.81 4.67 12.17
N GLN A 38 -24.37 4.35 11.01
CA GLN A 38 -24.03 3.14 10.26
C GLN A 38 -22.63 3.26 9.65
N LEU A 39 -21.79 2.25 9.90
CA LEU A 39 -20.53 2.08 9.19
C LEU A 39 -20.84 1.58 7.76
N ILE A 40 -20.84 2.50 6.79
CA ILE A 40 -21.15 2.18 5.39
C ILE A 40 -20.03 1.31 4.79
N ARG A 41 -20.36 0.43 3.84
CA ARG A 41 -19.37 -0.39 3.13
C ARG A 41 -18.43 0.48 2.33
N HIS A 42 -17.13 0.26 2.52
CA HIS A 42 -16.09 0.86 1.70
C HIS A 42 -15.54 -0.22 0.76
N TYR A 43 -15.37 0.12 -0.51
CA TYR A 43 -14.78 -0.75 -1.51
C TYR A 43 -13.51 -0.11 -2.06
N TYR A 44 -12.50 -0.94 -2.28
CA TYR A 44 -11.17 -0.55 -2.70
C TYR A 44 -10.78 -1.39 -3.90
N LEU A 45 -10.34 -0.73 -4.98
CA LEU A 45 -9.73 -1.38 -6.12
C LEU A 45 -8.30 -0.86 -6.27
N THR A 46 -7.32 -1.74 -6.20
CA THR A 46 -5.90 -1.38 -6.32
C THR A 46 -5.30 -2.02 -7.56
N ALA A 47 -4.40 -1.31 -8.21
CA ALA A 47 -3.57 -1.83 -9.29
C ALA A 47 -2.19 -1.16 -9.25
N GLY A 48 -1.15 -1.92 -9.58
CA GLY A 48 0.20 -1.38 -9.67
C GLY A 48 1.12 -2.27 -10.48
N TYR A 49 2.31 -1.75 -10.76
CA TYR A 49 3.29 -2.42 -11.60
C TYR A 49 4.71 -2.16 -11.12
N ASP A 50 5.50 -3.20 -10.92
CA ASP A 50 6.91 -3.09 -10.56
C ASP A 50 7.79 -2.96 -11.80
N TYR A 51 8.15 -1.71 -12.14
CA TYR A 51 8.98 -1.40 -13.30
C TYR A 51 10.47 -1.38 -12.91
N ALA A 52 11.20 -2.44 -13.27
CA ALA A 52 12.65 -2.51 -13.07
C ALA A 52 13.37 -1.67 -14.15
N LEU A 53 13.88 -0.49 -13.76
CA LEU A 53 14.72 0.35 -14.62
C LEU A 53 16.13 -0.22 -14.77
N SER A 54 16.66 -0.77 -13.67
CA SER A 54 17.94 -1.48 -13.60
C SER A 54 17.81 -2.62 -12.59
N PRO A 55 18.83 -3.51 -12.46
CA PRO A 55 18.84 -4.52 -11.41
C PRO A 55 18.72 -3.95 -9.99
N GLU A 56 19.14 -2.69 -9.80
CA GLU A 56 19.16 -1.98 -8.53
C GLU A 56 17.95 -1.05 -8.34
N VAL A 57 17.38 -0.53 -9.43
CA VAL A 57 16.32 0.50 -9.40
C VAL A 57 14.99 -0.07 -9.87
N THR A 58 14.00 -0.05 -8.98
CA THR A 58 12.60 -0.38 -9.31
C THR A 58 11.70 0.80 -9.03
N ILE A 59 10.84 1.15 -9.98
CA ILE A 59 9.77 2.14 -9.80
C ILE A 59 8.43 1.43 -9.78
N THR A 60 7.63 1.67 -8.74
CA THR A 60 6.31 1.08 -8.57
C THR A 60 5.24 2.18 -8.60
N PRO A 61 4.64 2.49 -9.77
CA PRO A 61 3.37 3.20 -9.81
C PRO A 61 2.23 2.33 -9.25
N THR A 62 1.37 2.94 -8.44
CA THR A 62 0.18 2.29 -7.85
C THR A 62 -1.00 3.25 -7.89
N LEU A 63 -2.15 2.75 -8.35
CA LEU A 63 -3.45 3.39 -8.31
C LEU A 63 -4.33 2.69 -7.27
N LEU A 64 -5.08 3.47 -6.52
CA LEU A 64 -6.09 3.00 -5.59
C LEU A 64 -7.39 3.79 -5.84
N LEU A 65 -8.44 3.11 -6.25
CA LEU A 65 -9.79 3.66 -6.31
C LEU A 65 -10.54 3.27 -5.04
N LYS A 66 -11.29 4.21 -4.48
CA LYS A 66 -12.09 4.03 -3.26
C LYS A 66 -13.52 4.44 -3.55
N THR A 67 -14.47 3.71 -2.99
CA THR A 67 -15.87 4.15 -2.97
C THR A 67 -16.55 3.80 -1.67
N VAL A 68 -17.42 4.71 -1.21
CA VAL A 68 -18.27 4.55 -0.04
C VAL A 68 -19.69 4.34 -0.52
N GLY A 69 -20.27 3.18 -0.24
CA GLY A 69 -21.65 2.85 -0.61
C GLY A 69 -21.97 2.85 -2.11
N PHE A 70 -20.97 3.02 -2.99
CA PHE A 70 -21.11 3.34 -4.43
C PHE A 70 -21.66 4.74 -4.73
N ASP A 71 -21.70 5.63 -3.74
CA ASP A 71 -22.21 7.00 -3.88
C ASP A 71 -21.08 8.03 -3.98
N SER A 72 -20.01 7.84 -3.20
CA SER A 72 -18.83 8.70 -3.21
C SER A 72 -17.64 7.95 -3.81
N TYR A 73 -16.87 8.61 -4.67
CA TYR A 73 -15.68 8.05 -5.31
C TYR A 73 -14.47 8.94 -5.06
N SER A 74 -13.33 8.33 -4.74
CA SER A 74 -12.04 9.01 -4.68
C SER A 74 -10.94 8.10 -5.20
N TRP A 75 -9.80 8.70 -5.56
CA TRP A 75 -8.65 7.94 -6.02
C TRP A 75 -7.34 8.50 -5.48
N ASP A 76 -6.38 7.58 -5.31
CA ASP A 76 -5.02 7.88 -4.90
C ASP A 76 -4.07 7.33 -5.97
N LEU A 77 -3.14 8.17 -6.41
CA LEU A 77 -2.06 7.79 -7.29
C LEU A 77 -0.74 7.95 -6.54
N SER A 78 0.08 6.91 -6.54
CA SER A 78 1.39 6.94 -5.90
C SER A 78 2.46 6.34 -6.80
N VAL A 79 3.68 6.81 -6.64
CA VAL A 79 4.86 6.27 -7.32
C VAL A 79 5.97 6.15 -6.29
N VAL A 80 6.52 4.95 -6.14
CA VAL A 80 7.63 4.69 -5.21
C VAL A 80 8.82 4.15 -5.99
N GLY A 81 9.94 4.86 -5.93
CA GLY A 81 11.24 4.38 -6.38
C GLY A 81 11.96 3.67 -5.25
N ARG A 82 12.56 2.52 -5.55
CA ARG A 82 13.43 1.76 -4.64
C ARG A 82 14.80 1.57 -5.28
N TYR A 83 15.84 1.75 -4.48
CA TYR A 83 17.23 1.51 -4.86
C TYR A 83 17.86 0.48 -3.92
N ASN A 84 18.33 -0.62 -4.50
CA ASN A 84 19.00 -1.74 -3.81
C ASN A 84 18.22 -2.29 -2.60
N ASP A 85 16.89 -2.20 -2.63
CA ASP A 85 15.97 -2.51 -1.52
C ASP A 85 16.35 -1.87 -0.17
N GLN A 86 17.17 -0.83 -0.20
CA GLN A 86 17.72 -0.18 0.99
C GLN A 86 17.22 1.26 1.11
N LEU A 87 17.16 1.99 0.00
CA LEU A 87 16.63 3.33 -0.07
C LEU A 87 15.33 3.31 -0.86
N TRP A 88 14.32 4.03 -0.40
CA TRP A 88 13.13 4.30 -1.19
C TRP A 88 12.69 5.75 -1.01
N ALA A 89 12.09 6.27 -2.07
CA ALA A 89 11.45 7.57 -2.06
C ALA A 89 10.16 7.47 -2.88
N GLY A 90 9.14 8.21 -2.48
CA GLY A 90 7.86 8.14 -3.14
C GLY A 90 7.09 9.45 -3.09
N LEU A 91 6.23 9.61 -4.08
CA LEU A 91 5.25 10.67 -4.15
C LEU A 91 3.87 10.04 -4.17
N SER A 92 2.91 10.70 -3.53
CA SER A 92 1.51 10.30 -3.56
C SER A 92 0.63 11.52 -3.78
N TYR A 93 -0.46 11.34 -4.50
CA TYR A 93 -1.50 12.34 -4.70
C TYR A 93 -2.83 11.68 -4.41
N ARG A 94 -3.56 12.24 -3.45
CA ARG A 94 -4.90 11.80 -3.07
C ARG A 94 -5.90 12.86 -3.52
N GLN A 95 -6.80 12.44 -4.41
CA GLN A 95 -7.80 13.33 -4.98
C GLN A 95 -8.60 14.03 -3.87
N SER A 96 -8.76 15.35 -4.01
CA SER A 96 -9.56 16.17 -3.10
C SER A 96 -9.10 16.12 -1.63
N GLU A 97 -7.83 15.78 -1.38
CA GLU A 97 -7.31 15.71 -0.02
C GLU A 97 -5.89 16.28 0.07
N SER A 98 -4.88 15.57 -0.44
CA SER A 98 -3.47 15.91 -0.17
C SER A 98 -2.50 15.43 -1.25
N ALA A 99 -1.31 16.03 -1.24
CA ALA A 99 -0.12 15.48 -1.89
C ALA A 99 0.94 15.17 -0.83
N SER A 100 1.68 14.09 -1.04
CA SER A 100 2.62 13.55 -0.07
C SER A 100 3.96 13.24 -0.70
N ILE A 101 5.02 13.42 0.07
CA ILE A 101 6.36 12.92 -0.25
C ILE A 101 6.86 12.07 0.91
N MET A 102 7.53 10.96 0.59
CA MET A 102 8.17 10.11 1.57
C MET A 102 9.57 9.69 1.14
N VAL A 103 10.43 9.46 2.12
CA VAL A 103 11.76 8.85 1.95
C VAL A 103 12.01 7.89 3.09
N GLY A 104 12.68 6.78 2.83
CA GLY A 104 13.08 5.84 3.86
C GLY A 104 14.34 5.08 3.52
N TYR A 105 15.04 4.67 4.57
CA TYR A 105 16.34 4.04 4.46
C TYR A 105 16.50 2.92 5.49
N SER A 106 16.90 1.74 5.01
CA SER A 106 17.32 0.63 5.85
C SER A 106 18.73 0.86 6.40
N ILE A 107 18.80 1.02 7.72
CA ILE A 107 20.00 1.43 8.46
C ILE A 107 20.93 0.24 8.68
N LEU A 108 20.37 -0.94 8.94
CA LEU A 108 21.15 -2.15 9.20
C LEU A 108 21.56 -2.84 7.90
N LYS A 109 22.71 -3.52 7.92
CA LYS A 109 23.29 -4.24 6.76
C LYS A 109 22.39 -5.36 6.23
N ASP A 110 21.63 -5.99 7.12
CA ASP A 110 20.66 -7.04 6.82
C ASP A 110 19.29 -6.47 6.35
N ARG A 111 19.18 -5.15 6.27
CA ARG A 111 17.96 -4.41 5.90
C ARG A 111 16.77 -4.66 6.84
N SER A 112 17.02 -5.15 8.06
CA SER A 112 15.96 -5.48 9.02
C SER A 112 15.37 -4.24 9.69
N LEU A 113 16.16 -3.19 9.93
CA LEU A 113 15.69 -1.94 10.51
C LEU A 113 15.75 -0.81 9.50
N ALA A 114 14.68 -0.02 9.43
CA ALA A 114 14.62 1.17 8.61
C ALA A 114 13.97 2.35 9.32
N LEU A 115 14.39 3.56 8.93
CA LEU A 115 13.78 4.82 9.30
C LEU A 115 13.18 5.46 8.06
N ALA A 116 11.98 6.00 8.17
CA ALA A 116 11.33 6.74 7.11
C ALA A 116 10.72 8.02 7.64
N TYR A 117 10.60 8.99 6.74
CA TYR A 117 9.96 10.28 6.97
C TYR A 117 8.98 10.55 5.84
N ALA A 118 7.81 11.08 6.20
CA ALA A 118 6.79 11.52 5.26
C ALA A 118 6.29 12.93 5.60
N LEU A 119 5.98 13.68 4.55
CA LEU A 119 5.35 14.98 4.63
C LEU A 119 4.10 14.97 3.76
N ASP A 120 2.96 15.27 4.36
CA ASP A 120 1.70 15.48 3.66
C ASP A 120 1.38 16.96 3.61
N VAL A 121 0.92 17.42 2.45
CA VAL A 121 0.43 18.78 2.22
C VAL A 121 -1.02 18.68 1.82
N VAL A 122 -1.91 19.26 2.61
CA VAL A 122 -3.34 19.31 2.32
C VAL A 122 -3.58 20.31 1.19
N LEU A 123 -4.30 19.86 0.16
CA LEU A 123 -4.58 20.64 -1.05
C LEU A 123 -6.03 21.13 -1.11
N ALA A 124 -6.96 20.42 -0.47
CA ALA A 124 -8.39 20.75 -0.43
C ALA A 124 -8.89 20.90 1.02
N ASP A 125 -9.94 21.70 1.22
CA ASP A 125 -10.55 21.97 2.52
C ASP A 125 -9.57 22.52 3.58
N ARG A 126 -8.64 23.37 3.14
CA ARG A 126 -7.58 23.95 4.00
C ARG A 126 -8.11 24.75 5.19
N ASP A 127 -9.31 25.33 5.08
CA ASP A 127 -9.91 26.10 6.17
C ASP A 127 -10.36 25.22 7.34
N SER A 128 -10.50 23.91 7.12
CA SER A 128 -10.98 22.93 8.12
C SER A 128 -9.94 21.88 8.50
N LYS A 129 -8.71 21.96 7.95
CA LYS A 129 -7.65 20.95 8.11
C LYS A 129 -6.30 21.61 8.30
N GLU A 130 -5.42 20.97 9.07
CA GLU A 130 -4.04 21.43 9.19
C GLU A 130 -3.34 21.42 7.81
N PRO A 131 -2.63 22.48 7.42
CA PRO A 131 -2.05 22.57 6.08
C PRO A 131 -1.01 21.49 5.78
N THR A 132 -0.32 21.00 6.81
CA THR A 132 0.75 20.00 6.69
C THR A 132 0.72 18.96 7.82
N SER A 133 1.15 17.74 7.50
CA SER A 133 1.41 16.67 8.47
C SER A 133 2.83 16.14 8.28
N GLN A 134 3.54 15.86 9.37
CA GLN A 134 4.88 15.31 9.37
C GLN A 134 4.90 14.00 10.14
N GLU A 135 5.40 12.94 9.51
CA GLU A 135 5.40 11.60 10.10
C GLU A 135 6.80 11.01 10.08
N ILE A 136 7.21 10.42 11.21
CA ILE A 136 8.46 9.67 11.34
C ILE A 136 8.09 8.22 11.65
N MET A 137 8.65 7.29 10.88
CA MET A 137 8.37 5.86 11.00
C MET A 137 9.64 5.08 11.29
N LEU A 138 9.56 4.16 12.26
CA LEU A 138 10.58 3.14 12.52
C LEU A 138 10.01 1.77 12.13
N ILE A 139 10.67 1.09 11.21
CA ILE A 139 10.20 -0.17 10.63
C ILE A 139 11.20 -1.27 10.95
N TYR A 140 10.75 -2.33 11.63
CA TYR A 140 11.55 -3.53 11.88
C TYR A 140 10.94 -4.74 11.16
N LYS A 141 11.73 -5.35 10.27
CA LYS A 141 11.39 -6.58 9.53
C LYS A 141 11.97 -7.77 10.29
N PHE A 142 11.09 -8.61 10.81
CA PHE A 142 11.52 -9.86 11.43
C PHE A 142 12.17 -10.76 10.37
N PRO A 143 13.36 -11.32 10.65
CA PRO A 143 13.95 -12.32 9.77
C PRO A 143 13.02 -13.53 9.75
N SER A 144 12.38 -13.75 8.60
CA SER A 144 11.59 -14.96 8.41
C SER A 144 12.54 -16.13 8.24
N ARG A 145 12.44 -17.14 9.12
CA ARG A 145 13.00 -18.47 8.86
C ARG A 145 12.12 -19.11 7.79
N ASP A 146 12.33 -18.70 6.56
CA ASP A 146 11.62 -19.29 5.44
C ASP A 146 12.12 -20.73 5.29
N LYS A 147 11.42 -21.69 5.92
CA LYS A 147 11.43 -23.08 5.46
C LYS A 147 10.68 -23.04 4.14
N GLY A 148 11.40 -22.67 3.08
CA GLY A 148 10.84 -22.51 1.74
C GLY A 148 9.99 -23.73 1.41
N ILE A 149 8.67 -23.56 1.46
CA ILE A 149 7.77 -24.43 0.72
C ILE A 149 8.08 -24.05 -0.72
N ASN A 150 8.98 -24.82 -1.33
CA ASN A 150 9.34 -24.74 -2.73
C ASN A 150 8.07 -25.01 -3.56
N LEU A 151 7.26 -23.97 -3.76
CA LEU A 151 6.19 -23.94 -4.74
C LEU A 151 6.81 -23.70 -6.11
N GLY A 152 7.54 -24.71 -6.58
CA GLY A 152 7.79 -25.01 -7.99
C GLY A 152 8.39 -23.90 -8.85
N ARG A 153 9.72 -23.86 -8.90
CA ARG A 153 10.40 -23.98 -10.20
C ARG A 153 11.51 -25.01 -10.04
N ASN A 154 11.20 -26.25 -10.41
CA ASN A 154 12.26 -27.22 -10.69
C ASN A 154 13.17 -26.59 -11.74
N ILE A 155 14.42 -26.33 -11.39
CA ILE A 155 15.46 -26.04 -12.37
C ILE A 155 15.65 -27.36 -13.13
N ILE A 156 14.95 -27.52 -14.26
CA ILE A 156 15.20 -28.63 -15.17
C ILE A 156 16.58 -28.38 -15.77
N ARG A 157 17.61 -28.98 -15.18
CA ARG A 157 18.93 -29.08 -15.79
C ARG A 157 18.86 -30.22 -16.81
N THR A 158 18.44 -29.93 -18.05
CA THR A 158 18.57 -30.90 -19.14
C THR A 158 20.06 -31.13 -19.42
N PRO A 159 20.54 -32.38 -19.54
CA PRO A 159 21.95 -32.71 -19.77
C PRO A 159 22.55 -32.25 -21.11
N ARG A 160 21.80 -31.54 -21.97
CA ARG A 160 22.14 -31.39 -23.39
C ARG A 160 23.22 -30.37 -23.74
N TYR A 161 23.79 -29.67 -22.77
CA TYR A 161 24.99 -28.85 -23.00
C TYR A 161 25.95 -29.02 -21.83
N ARG A 162 26.67 -30.14 -21.84
CA ARG A 162 27.92 -30.35 -21.12
C ARG A 162 28.98 -30.67 -22.17
N TYR A 163 29.54 -29.63 -22.78
CA TYR A 163 30.85 -29.63 -23.45
C TYR A 163 31.43 -28.23 -23.25
#